data_AF-A0A5Y3W6Q8-F1
#
_entry.id   AF-A0A5Y3W6Q8-F1
#
_cell.length_a   1.000
_cell.length_b   1.000
_cell.length_c   1.000
_cell.angle_alpha   90.00
_cell.angle_beta   90.00
_cell.angle_gamma   90.00
#
_symmetry.space_group_name_H-M   'P 1'
#
loop_
_entity.id
_entity.type
_entity.pdbx_description
1 polymer ?
#
loop_
_entity_poly.entity_id
_entity_poly.type
_entity_poly.pdbx_seq_one_letter_code
_entity_poly.pdbx_strand_id
1 'polypeptide(L)'
;MAFLSLWGVRRNVGLTDTVNRALHVNSDGDVRGSLWGDWLSHWLYGQFATRDNNINARATVDWVRQNFLSGFRLGAVESAQVWRGYGYDDEPPYVITSVVNTNTDELIDFVKRRSLQMYINGWRNVDWL
;
A
#
# COMPACT_ATOMS: atom_id res chain seq x y z
N MET A 1 62.00 58.87 -23.08
CA MET A 1 60.86 58.20 -23.74
C MET A 1 60.60 56.89 -23.03
N ALA A 2 59.45 56.75 -22.38
CA ALA A 2 59.09 55.52 -21.67
C ALA A 2 58.16 54.69 -22.55
N PHE A 3 58.56 53.47 -22.88
CA PHE A 3 57.69 52.48 -23.50
C PHE A 3 56.84 51.81 -22.40
N LEU A 4 55.52 51.93 -22.53
CA LEU A 4 54.54 51.30 -21.65
C LEU A 4 54.37 49.84 -22.08
N SER A 5 54.78 48.87 -21.27
CA SER A 5 54.55 47.44 -21.57
C SER A 5 53.13 47.03 -21.16
N LEU A 6 52.31 46.69 -22.14
CA LEU A 6 50.96 46.15 -21.93
C LEU A 6 51.03 44.62 -21.71
N TRP A 7 51.26 44.19 -20.48
CA TRP A 7 51.08 42.79 -20.06
C TRP A 7 50.29 42.73 -18.76
N GLY A 8 49.02 43.15 -18.82
CA GLY A 8 48.07 42.88 -17.75
C GLY A 8 47.61 41.42 -17.84
N VAL A 9 47.87 40.62 -16.80
CA VAL A 9 47.29 39.28 -16.63
C VAL A 9 45.76 39.38 -16.76
N ARG A 10 45.19 38.87 -17.85
CA ARG A 10 43.72 38.74 -17.96
C ARG A 10 43.26 37.66 -16.98
N ARG A 11 42.89 38.05 -15.76
CA ARG A 11 42.15 37.17 -14.86
C ARG A 11 40.79 36.91 -15.51
N ASN A 12 40.53 35.66 -15.86
CA ASN A 12 39.35 35.26 -16.61
C ASN A 12 38.14 35.09 -15.68
N VAL A 13 37.69 36.20 -15.09
CA VAL A 13 36.64 36.22 -14.06
C VAL A 13 35.30 35.68 -14.60
N GLY A 14 35.05 35.79 -15.90
CA GLY A 14 33.83 35.27 -16.55
C GLY A 14 33.81 33.76 -16.83
N LEU A 15 34.98 33.10 -16.88
CA LEU A 15 35.03 31.65 -17.09
C LEU A 15 34.70 30.89 -15.81
N THR A 16 35.03 31.43 -14.64
CA THR A 16 34.73 30.79 -13.35
C THR A 16 33.23 30.58 -13.15
N ASP A 17 32.41 31.60 -13.41
CA ASP A 17 30.95 31.49 -13.26
C ASP A 17 30.32 30.65 -14.38
N THR A 18 30.91 30.66 -15.58
CA THR A 18 30.45 29.86 -16.72
C THR A 18 30.77 28.38 -16.53
N VAL A 19 31.97 28.05 -16.03
CA VAL A 19 32.38 26.69 -15.64
C VAL A 19 31.56 26.23 -14.44
N ASN A 20 31.38 27.06 -13.40
CA ASN A 20 30.58 26.67 -12.23
C ASN A 20 29.10 26.42 -12.52
N ARG A 21 28.56 27.01 -13.59
CA ARG A 21 27.20 26.77 -14.09
C ARG A 21 27.13 25.75 -15.22
N ALA A 22 28.26 25.25 -15.71
CA ALA A 22 28.30 24.27 -16.79
C ALA A 22 27.87 22.89 -16.27
N LEU A 23 27.32 22.08 -17.17
CA LEU A 23 27.11 20.66 -16.95
C LEU A 23 28.48 20.03 -16.67
N HIS A 24 28.71 19.56 -15.45
CA HIS A 24 29.93 18.82 -15.10
C HIS A 24 29.58 17.37 -14.87
N VAL A 25 30.32 16.47 -15.53
CA VAL A 25 30.29 15.04 -15.22
C VAL A 25 31.53 14.73 -14.39
N ASN A 26 31.33 14.26 -13.17
CA ASN A 26 32.41 13.84 -12.27
C ASN A 26 32.99 12.50 -12.73
N SER A 27 34.19 12.17 -12.25
CA SER A 27 34.89 10.93 -12.60
C SER A 27 34.16 9.63 -12.21
N ASP A 28 33.23 9.72 -11.27
CA ASP A 28 32.33 8.63 -10.83
C ASP A 28 31.02 8.57 -11.64
N GLY A 29 30.81 9.50 -12.59
CA GLY A 29 29.61 9.60 -13.41
C GLY A 29 28.49 10.45 -12.81
N ASP A 30 28.68 11.06 -11.63
CA ASP A 30 27.70 12.00 -11.09
C ASP A 30 27.69 13.29 -11.91
N VAL A 31 26.51 13.93 -12.02
CA VAL A 31 26.29 15.05 -12.93
C VAL A 31 25.85 16.28 -12.15
N ARG A 32 26.58 17.38 -12.30
CA ARG A 32 26.22 18.69 -11.72
C ARG A 32 25.40 19.50 -12.72
N GLY A 33 24.32 20.12 -12.25
CA GLY A 33 23.49 20.95 -13.12
C GLY A 33 22.47 21.78 -12.35
N SER A 34 22.17 22.97 -12.86
CA SER A 34 21.22 23.89 -12.23
C SER A 34 19.78 23.37 -12.22
N LEU A 35 19.42 22.41 -13.08
CA LEU A 35 18.07 21.83 -13.13
C LEU A 35 17.72 21.07 -11.84
N TRP A 36 18.70 20.45 -11.20
CA TRP A 36 18.53 19.68 -9.96
C TRP A 36 19.24 20.31 -8.76
N GLY A 37 19.68 21.57 -8.88
CA GLY A 37 20.17 22.40 -7.79
C GLY A 37 21.65 22.19 -7.40
N ASP A 38 22.23 21.02 -7.65
CA ASP A 38 23.69 20.77 -7.56
C ASP A 38 24.06 19.43 -8.24
N TRP A 39 24.44 18.40 -7.47
CA TRP A 39 24.71 17.04 -7.94
C TRP A 39 23.43 16.23 -8.11
N LEU A 40 23.35 15.44 -9.19
CA LEU A 40 22.18 14.62 -9.50
C LEU A 40 21.94 13.56 -8.42
N SER A 41 23.00 12.95 -7.92
CA SER A 41 22.92 11.96 -6.83
C SER A 41 22.22 12.52 -5.58
N HIS A 42 22.56 13.76 -5.19
CA HIS A 42 21.96 14.44 -4.04
C HIS A 42 20.48 14.75 -4.27
N TRP A 43 20.12 15.22 -5.46
CA TRP A 43 18.72 15.43 -5.83
C TRP A 43 17.92 14.13 -5.81
N LEU A 44 18.44 13.06 -6.42
CA LEU A 44 17.81 11.73 -6.44
C LEU A 44 17.61 11.20 -5.02
N TYR A 45 18.62 11.32 -4.16
CA TYR A 45 18.52 10.96 -2.75
C TYR A 45 17.37 11.69 -2.06
N GLY A 46 17.25 13.02 -2.27
CA GLY A 46 16.13 13.81 -1.73
C GLY A 46 14.77 13.34 -2.27
N GLN A 47 14.64 13.10 -3.58
CA GLN A 47 13.40 12.60 -4.17
C GLN A 47 13.01 11.22 -3.62
N PHE A 48 13.98 10.30 -3.50
CA PHE A 48 13.74 8.96 -2.96
C PHE A 48 13.40 9.01 -1.47
N ALA A 49 14.08 9.84 -0.68
CA ALA A 49 13.73 10.06 0.72
C ALA A 49 12.30 10.62 0.86
N THR A 50 11.91 11.60 0.05
CA THR A 50 10.53 12.10 0.03
C THR A 50 9.53 11.02 -0.36
N ARG A 51 9.82 10.21 -1.39
CA ARG A 51 8.97 9.08 -1.79
C ARG A 51 8.83 8.08 -0.65
N ASP A 52 9.94 7.64 -0.07
CA ASP A 52 9.98 6.57 0.93
C ASP A 52 9.31 7.01 2.24
N ASN A 53 9.52 8.26 2.66
CA ASN A 53 8.79 8.85 3.78
C ASN A 53 7.26 8.92 3.50
N ASN A 54 6.87 9.10 2.23
CA ASN A 54 5.46 9.12 1.81
C ASN A 54 4.88 7.73 1.47
N ILE A 55 5.66 6.63 1.44
CA ILE A 55 5.11 5.28 1.26
C ILE A 55 4.16 4.96 2.41
N ASN A 56 4.55 5.34 3.63
CA ASN A 56 3.68 5.28 4.79
C ASN A 56 2.43 6.14 4.62
N ALA A 57 2.48 7.28 3.91
CA ALA A 57 1.29 8.12 3.68
C ALA A 57 0.33 7.56 2.60
N ARG A 58 0.83 6.81 1.61
CA ARG A 58 0.01 6.25 0.52
C ARG A 58 -0.64 4.90 0.87
N ALA A 59 -0.04 4.15 1.79
CA ALA A 59 -0.58 2.90 2.31
C ALA A 59 -0.18 2.75 3.80
N THR A 60 -0.64 3.66 4.66
CA THR A 60 -0.40 3.55 6.10
C THR A 60 -0.90 2.18 6.57
N VAL A 61 -0.26 1.61 7.59
CA VAL A 61 -0.75 0.37 8.21
C VAL A 61 -2.22 0.52 8.64
N ASP A 62 -2.63 1.72 9.08
CA ASP A 62 -4.01 2.01 9.44
C ASP A 62 -4.94 2.02 8.23
N TRP A 63 -4.54 2.63 7.11
CA TRP A 63 -5.30 2.61 5.87
C TRP A 63 -5.46 1.17 5.34
N VAL A 64 -4.40 0.37 5.39
CA VAL A 64 -4.46 -1.05 5.00
C VAL A 64 -5.44 -1.82 5.91
N ARG A 65 -5.36 -1.66 7.23
CA ARG A 65 -6.29 -2.31 8.18
C ARG A 65 -7.75 -1.90 8.00
N GLN A 66 -8.00 -0.67 7.54
CA GLN A 66 -9.35 -0.16 7.29
C GLN A 66 -9.94 -0.66 5.97
N ASN A 67 -9.11 -0.89 4.94
CA ASN A 67 -9.60 -1.13 3.58
C ASN A 67 -9.46 -2.59 3.12
N PHE A 68 -8.64 -3.40 3.79
CA PHE A 68 -8.40 -4.78 3.39
C PHE A 68 -8.99 -5.79 4.36
N LEU A 69 -9.39 -6.93 3.80
CA LEU A 69 -9.77 -8.11 4.57
C LEU A 69 -8.61 -8.54 5.47
N SER A 70 -8.85 -8.59 6.78
CA SER A 70 -7.85 -9.00 7.76
C SER A 70 -8.33 -10.10 8.70
N GLY A 71 -9.56 -10.57 8.53
CA GLY A 71 -10.11 -11.66 9.34
C GLY A 71 -11.35 -12.29 8.73
N PHE A 72 -11.58 -13.54 9.10
CA PHE A 72 -12.71 -14.33 8.67
C PHE A 72 -13.20 -15.21 9.82
N ARG A 73 -14.51 -15.36 9.97
CA ARG A 73 -15.10 -16.25 10.97
C ARG A 73 -16.49 -16.72 10.59
N LEU A 74 -16.96 -17.72 11.32
CA LEU A 74 -18.37 -18.09 11.37
C LEU A 74 -19.03 -17.35 12.56
N GLY A 75 -20.22 -16.81 12.32
CA GLY A 75 -21.03 -16.13 13.33
C GLY A 75 -21.62 -17.09 14.37
N ALA A 76 -22.63 -16.59 15.10
CA ALA A 76 -23.38 -17.41 16.05
C ALA A 76 -24.08 -18.58 15.36
N VAL A 77 -24.28 -19.68 16.09
CA VAL A 77 -25.00 -20.85 15.58
C VAL A 77 -26.50 -20.62 15.63
N GLU A 78 -27.16 -20.94 14.53
CA GLU A 78 -28.62 -21.07 14.43
C GLU A 78 -28.96 -22.54 14.20
N SER A 79 -30.10 -22.99 14.72
CA SER A 79 -30.58 -24.37 14.59
C SER A 79 -32.03 -24.38 14.13
N ALA A 80 -32.34 -25.22 13.14
CA ALA A 80 -33.69 -25.47 12.67
C ALA A 80 -33.98 -26.97 12.65
N GLN A 81 -35.22 -27.32 12.95
CA GLN A 81 -35.72 -28.69 12.80
C GLN A 81 -36.05 -28.96 11.33
N VAL A 82 -35.59 -30.11 10.82
CA VAL A 82 -35.83 -30.58 9.44
C VAL A 82 -36.88 -31.68 9.42
N TRP A 83 -36.82 -32.63 10.35
CA TRP A 83 -37.85 -33.66 10.42
C TRP A 83 -39.21 -33.05 10.77
N ARG A 84 -40.15 -33.10 9.81
CA ARG A 84 -41.47 -32.44 9.91
C ARG A 84 -41.38 -30.91 10.14
N GLY A 85 -40.26 -30.29 9.76
CA GLY A 85 -40.01 -28.85 9.88
C GLY A 85 -39.56 -28.26 8.55
N TYR A 86 -39.34 -26.93 8.54
CA TYR A 86 -38.96 -26.20 7.32
C TYR A 86 -37.44 -26.20 7.06
N GLY A 87 -36.61 -26.50 8.07
CA GLY A 87 -35.15 -26.41 7.92
C GLY A 87 -34.68 -25.00 7.54
N TYR A 88 -33.67 -24.96 6.65
CA TYR A 88 -33.15 -23.73 6.05
C TYR A 88 -33.10 -23.90 4.53
N ASP A 89 -33.41 -22.83 3.80
CA ASP A 89 -33.16 -22.71 2.37
C ASP A 89 -31.79 -22.04 2.10
N ASP A 90 -31.41 -21.90 0.83
CA ASP A 90 -30.25 -21.12 0.42
C ASP A 90 -30.46 -19.63 0.74
N GLU A 91 -29.85 -19.19 1.83
CA GLU A 91 -29.95 -17.83 2.34
C GLU A 91 -28.54 -17.29 2.60
N PRO A 92 -28.00 -16.44 1.71
CA PRO A 92 -26.80 -15.68 2.01
C PRO A 92 -27.00 -14.82 3.27
N PRO A 93 -26.00 -14.69 4.15
CA PRO A 93 -24.61 -15.15 4.05
C PRO A 93 -24.35 -16.52 4.72
N TYR A 94 -25.38 -17.35 4.92
CA TYR A 94 -25.29 -18.51 5.80
C TYR A 94 -24.72 -19.75 5.12
N VAL A 95 -24.04 -20.57 5.93
CA VAL A 95 -23.59 -21.91 5.53
C VAL A 95 -24.05 -22.94 6.56
N ILE A 96 -24.40 -24.15 6.10
CA ILE A 96 -24.68 -25.27 6.98
C ILE A 96 -23.37 -25.73 7.64
N THR A 97 -23.39 -25.86 8.96
CA THR A 97 -22.22 -26.24 9.78
C THR A 97 -22.43 -27.50 10.60
N SER A 98 -23.67 -28.00 10.67
CA SER A 98 -23.98 -29.26 11.33
C SER A 98 -25.25 -29.86 10.75
N VAL A 99 -25.26 -31.18 10.63
CA VAL A 99 -26.45 -32.00 10.35
C VAL A 99 -26.52 -33.03 11.46
N VAL A 100 -27.65 -33.12 12.15
CA VAL A 100 -27.76 -33.89 13.40
C VAL A 100 -28.96 -34.83 13.32
N ASN A 101 -28.69 -36.11 13.51
CA ASN A 101 -29.67 -37.09 13.94
C ASN A 101 -29.42 -37.37 15.43
N THR A 102 -30.39 -37.04 16.27
CA THR A 102 -30.31 -37.16 17.73
C THR A 102 -30.79 -38.51 18.25
N ASN A 103 -31.64 -39.20 17.49
CA ASN A 103 -32.24 -40.48 17.88
C ASN A 103 -31.59 -41.69 17.18
N THR A 104 -30.60 -41.46 16.32
CA THR A 104 -29.84 -42.46 15.54
C THR A 104 -30.68 -43.33 14.61
N ASP A 105 -31.80 -42.81 14.12
CA ASP A 105 -32.60 -43.44 13.06
C ASP A 105 -32.08 -43.14 11.63
N GLU A 106 -32.94 -43.30 10.62
CA GLU A 106 -32.63 -43.05 9.20
C GLU A 106 -32.85 -41.59 8.76
N LEU A 107 -33.34 -40.71 9.64
CA LEU A 107 -33.79 -39.36 9.34
C LEU A 107 -32.94 -38.29 10.03
N ILE A 108 -32.90 -37.07 9.49
CA ILE A 108 -32.21 -35.93 10.10
C ILE A 108 -33.21 -35.11 10.90
N ASP A 109 -32.89 -34.82 12.17
CA ASP A 109 -33.74 -34.03 13.06
C ASP A 109 -33.47 -32.53 12.91
N PHE A 110 -32.19 -32.15 12.96
CA PHE A 110 -31.77 -30.75 12.99
C PHE A 110 -30.66 -30.46 11.99
N VAL A 111 -30.73 -29.24 11.45
CA VAL A 111 -29.64 -28.62 10.73
C VAL A 111 -29.21 -27.36 11.48
N LYS A 112 -27.90 -27.10 11.54
CA LYS A 112 -27.36 -25.87 12.11
C LYS A 112 -26.62 -25.08 11.07
N ARG A 113 -26.79 -23.76 11.07
CA ARG A 113 -26.10 -22.82 10.17
C ARG A 113 -25.38 -21.74 10.96
N ARG A 114 -24.44 -21.08 10.31
CA ARG A 114 -23.74 -19.88 10.82
C ARG A 114 -23.57 -18.89 9.68
N SER A 115 -23.65 -17.59 9.99
CA SER A 115 -23.33 -16.56 9.00
C SER A 115 -21.83 -16.54 8.71
N LEU A 116 -21.48 -16.38 7.45
CA LEU A 116 -20.12 -16.11 7.05
C LEU A 116 -19.79 -14.64 7.30
N GLN A 117 -18.71 -14.37 8.03
CA GLN A 117 -18.35 -13.00 8.41
C GLN A 117 -16.91 -12.66 8.03
N MET A 118 -16.72 -11.42 7.60
CA MET A 118 -15.44 -10.84 7.25
C MET A 118 -15.10 -9.65 8.15
N TYR A 119 -13.81 -9.39 8.33
CA TYR A 119 -13.31 -8.21 9.03
C TYR A 119 -12.65 -7.23 8.06
N ILE A 120 -13.35 -6.14 7.77
CA ILE A 120 -12.85 -4.96 7.05
C ILE A 120 -13.35 -3.76 7.85
N ASN A 121 -12.46 -3.15 8.65
CA ASN A 121 -12.81 -2.07 9.58
C ASN A 121 -14.00 -2.43 10.51
N GLY A 122 -14.10 -3.69 10.92
CA GLY A 122 -15.23 -4.20 11.70
C GLY A 122 -15.79 -5.52 11.15
N TRP A 123 -16.48 -6.27 12.01
CA TRP A 123 -17.13 -7.53 11.62
C TRP A 123 -18.43 -7.24 10.89
N ARG A 124 -18.60 -7.85 9.71
CA ARG A 124 -19.81 -7.78 8.89
C ARG A 124 -20.04 -9.09 8.16
N ASN A 125 -21.27 -9.32 7.75
CA ASN A 125 -21.63 -10.48 6.94
C ASN A 125 -20.99 -10.40 5.55
N VAL A 126 -20.72 -11.57 4.97
CA VAL A 126 -20.33 -11.69 3.57
C VAL A 126 -21.58 -11.61 2.70
N ASP A 127 -22.00 -10.39 2.39
CA ASP A 127 -23.16 -10.14 1.53
C ASP A 127 -22.71 -9.82 0.10
N TRP A 128 -23.48 -10.27 -0.89
CA TRP A 128 -23.23 -10.10 -2.33
C TRP A 128 -23.95 -8.87 -2.93
N LEU A 129 -23.92 -7.72 -2.25
CA LEU A 129 -24.49 -6.46 -2.73
C LEU A 129 -23.40 -5.42 -3.01
#